data_AF-A0A433DHM7-F1
#
_entry.id   AF-A0A433DHM7-F1
#
_cell.length_a   1.000
_cell.length_b   1.000
_cell.length_c   1.000
_cell.angle_alpha   90.00
_cell.angle_beta   90.00
_cell.angle_gamma   90.00
#
_symmetry.space_group_name_H-M   'P 1'
#
loop_
_entity.id
_entity.type
_entity.pdbx_description
1 polymer ?
#
loop_
_entity_poly.entity_id
_entity_poly.type
_entity_poly.pdbx_seq_one_letter_code
_entity_poly.pdbx_strand_id
1 'polypeptide(L)'
;MAPYYESINGMLKAPLSILELVKSKHPEILHGALGGIDDIYQYFKSYKQNWKNNPVYIAKVDVANCFDTINTHKLKEIIKEILQWKEWDDYNITGYSAISSTLGQPTISHKSRAHEYFPQFPEFAEYLSQTSKNTIFCDRVFHSKITVKEVLDLINEHLCENKIKIGGEVYKQTVGIPQGSCLSSILCSYYYADMKQKELSFVDDDENGMLLYYVDDFFYISTSKMYVKRFLEIMHTGIRKYGCSINKEKSLVNFDIHINGAKVPKVRSSYFSWCGLKIHIKTLDVMADYSVWRGNYVGDAITAGNACPGEALIYRMFDLLKHKYHAIFIDPGLNSTHTILRNVYQNFLLCAMKFYCHVAALHRKNEDFLMGIIFAILNFGYSRLQSRYTKLQIPKNRCDITKNHVIWLGAHAFYIVLLKKQTGFSTILRVLEQTLLDNTRFEHIRKQVAAVVERRLNMDFDDILF
;
A
#
# COMPACT_ATOMS: atom_id res chain seq x y z
N MET A 1 16.33 -7.91 -40.09
CA MET A 1 16.08 -7.28 -38.77
C MET A 1 14.58 -7.26 -38.57
N ALA A 2 14.05 -8.00 -37.59
CA ALA A 2 12.64 -7.80 -37.21
C ALA A 2 12.50 -6.36 -36.68
N PRO A 3 11.44 -5.62 -37.03
CA PRO A 3 11.23 -4.28 -36.48
C PRO A 3 11.18 -4.40 -34.96
N TYR A 4 11.96 -3.58 -34.24
CA TYR A 4 11.87 -3.49 -32.80
C TYR A 4 10.55 -2.76 -32.48
N TYR A 5 9.47 -3.50 -32.32
CA TYR A 5 8.19 -2.95 -31.88
C TYR A 5 8.29 -2.61 -30.40
N GLU A 6 8.11 -1.34 -30.07
CA GLU A 6 7.97 -0.92 -28.68
C GLU A 6 6.72 -1.59 -28.08
N SER A 7 6.83 -2.10 -26.85
CA SER A 7 5.66 -2.64 -26.15
C SER A 7 4.57 -1.57 -26.02
N ILE A 8 3.29 -1.96 -25.99
CA ILE A 8 2.16 -1.03 -25.77
C ILE A 8 2.40 -0.16 -24.53
N ASN A 9 2.81 -0.77 -23.41
CA ASN A 9 3.13 -0.04 -22.18
C ASN A 9 4.33 0.92 -22.32
N GLY A 10 5.22 0.70 -23.29
CA GLY A 10 6.31 1.62 -23.64
C GLY A 10 5.79 2.89 -24.30
N MET A 11 4.94 2.72 -25.33
CA MET A 11 4.28 3.83 -26.03
C MET A 11 3.40 4.67 -25.09
N LEU A 12 2.77 4.03 -24.09
CA LEU A 12 1.89 4.70 -23.13
C LEU A 12 2.63 5.37 -21.95
N LYS A 13 3.97 5.30 -21.88
CA LYS A 13 4.73 5.96 -20.79
C LYS A 13 4.57 7.47 -20.79
N ALA A 14 4.56 8.10 -21.97
CA ALA A 14 4.38 9.54 -22.08
C ALA A 14 2.96 9.98 -21.64
N PRO A 15 1.87 9.38 -22.15
CA PRO A 15 0.52 9.60 -21.61
C PRO A 15 0.41 9.40 -20.10
N LEU A 16 0.97 8.30 -19.56
CA LEU A 16 0.95 8.03 -18.13
C LEU A 16 1.61 9.17 -17.35
N SER A 17 2.81 9.57 -17.77
CA SER A 17 3.56 10.60 -17.06
C SER A 17 2.88 11.96 -17.09
N ILE A 18 2.18 12.30 -18.18
CA ILE A 18 1.39 13.53 -18.27
C ILE A 18 0.19 13.50 -17.32
N LEU A 19 -0.55 12.39 -17.30
CA LEU A 19 -1.66 12.23 -16.36
C LEU A 19 -1.17 12.28 -14.91
N GLU A 20 -0.01 11.69 -14.60
CA GLU A 20 0.62 11.78 -13.27
C GLU A 20 1.05 13.22 -12.93
N LEU A 21 1.57 13.98 -13.91
CA LEU A 21 1.89 15.39 -13.73
C LEU A 21 0.65 16.20 -13.39
N VAL A 22 -0.44 16.02 -14.15
CA VAL A 22 -1.72 16.70 -13.90
C VAL A 22 -2.24 16.35 -12.51
N LYS A 23 -2.25 15.06 -12.15
CA LYS A 23 -2.60 14.60 -10.80
C LYS A 23 -1.77 15.28 -9.71
N SER A 24 -0.46 15.43 -9.90
CA SER A 24 0.43 16.02 -8.90
C SER A 24 0.22 17.54 -8.71
N LYS A 25 -0.18 18.23 -9.79
CA LYS A 25 -0.44 19.67 -9.79
C LYS A 25 -1.86 19.99 -9.29
N HIS A 26 -2.81 19.10 -9.57
CA HIS A 26 -4.23 19.27 -9.23
C HIS A 26 -4.78 18.05 -8.49
N PRO A 27 -4.31 17.79 -7.25
CA PRO A 27 -4.79 16.66 -6.46
C PRO A 27 -6.30 16.75 -6.15
N GLU A 28 -6.89 17.95 -6.17
CA GLU A 28 -8.31 18.21 -5.93
C GLU A 28 -9.23 17.49 -6.93
N ILE A 29 -8.78 17.26 -8.17
CA ILE A 29 -9.54 16.55 -9.21
C ILE A 29 -9.89 15.13 -8.78
N LEU A 30 -9.08 14.51 -7.92
CA LEU A 30 -9.26 13.11 -7.53
C LEU A 30 -10.33 12.90 -6.45
N HIS A 31 -10.81 13.95 -5.77
CA HIS A 31 -11.92 13.88 -4.83
C HIS A 31 -11.94 12.65 -3.88
N GLY A 32 -10.77 12.28 -3.32
CA GLY A 32 -10.62 11.12 -2.42
C GLY A 32 -10.03 9.85 -3.03
N ALA A 33 -9.63 9.85 -4.32
CA ALA A 33 -8.89 8.75 -4.92
C ALA A 33 -7.49 8.64 -4.31
N LEU A 34 -7.11 7.43 -3.91
CA LEU A 34 -5.83 7.17 -3.27
C LEU A 34 -4.78 6.71 -4.29
N GLY A 35 -3.55 7.22 -4.16
CA GLY A 35 -2.35 6.74 -4.85
C GLY A 35 -1.58 5.67 -4.09
N GLY A 36 -1.78 5.57 -2.77
CA GLY A 36 -1.16 4.52 -1.95
C GLY A 36 -1.34 4.73 -0.45
N ILE A 37 -0.56 4.00 0.34
CA ILE A 37 -0.65 3.98 1.79
C ILE A 37 -0.26 5.31 2.46
N ASP A 38 0.60 6.11 1.81
CA ASP A 38 0.95 7.46 2.28
C ASP A 38 -0.29 8.37 2.26
N ASP A 39 -1.13 8.31 1.22
CA ASP A 39 -2.36 9.09 1.14
C ASP A 39 -3.36 8.66 2.22
N ILE A 40 -3.56 7.34 2.38
CA ILE A 40 -4.41 6.78 3.44
C ILE A 40 -3.97 7.33 4.80
N TYR A 41 -2.66 7.32 5.08
CA TYR A 41 -2.12 7.87 6.32
C TYR A 41 -2.47 9.34 6.52
N GLN A 42 -2.30 10.19 5.52
CA GLN A 42 -2.60 11.63 5.64
C GLN A 42 -4.08 11.87 5.92
N TYR A 43 -4.97 11.17 5.20
CA TYR A 43 -6.41 11.27 5.40
C TYR A 43 -6.83 10.79 6.80
N PHE A 44 -6.38 9.61 7.24
CA PHE A 44 -6.71 9.10 8.58
C PHE A 44 -6.13 9.96 9.69
N LYS A 45 -4.92 10.50 9.52
CA LYS A 45 -4.31 11.39 10.51
C LYS A 45 -5.11 12.69 10.64
N SER A 46 -5.46 13.32 9.52
CA SER A 46 -6.29 14.52 9.50
C SER A 46 -7.67 14.27 10.12
N TYR A 47 -8.33 13.17 9.71
CA TYR A 47 -9.63 12.78 10.26
C TYR A 47 -9.57 12.56 11.78
N LYS A 48 -8.59 11.80 12.27
CA LYS A 48 -8.44 11.52 13.70
C LYS A 48 -8.12 12.77 14.53
N GLN A 49 -7.39 13.74 13.98
CA GLN A 49 -7.10 15.01 14.67
C GLN A 49 -8.35 15.85 14.94
N ASN A 50 -9.32 15.82 14.02
CA ASN A 50 -10.59 16.56 14.14
C ASN A 50 -11.70 15.75 14.83
N TRP A 51 -11.50 14.43 14.98
CA TRP A 51 -12.48 13.52 15.54
C TRP A 51 -12.60 13.66 17.07
N LYS A 52 -13.81 13.97 17.54
CA LYS A 52 -14.13 14.23 18.96
C LYS A 52 -14.45 12.98 19.78
N ASN A 53 -13.90 11.82 19.40
CA ASN A 53 -14.21 10.51 20.01
C ASN A 53 -15.69 10.09 19.95
N ASN A 54 -16.47 10.69 19.04
CA ASN A 54 -17.87 10.30 18.82
C ASN A 54 -17.95 8.92 18.13
N PRO A 55 -19.01 8.12 18.36
CA PRO A 55 -19.21 6.88 17.63
C PRO A 55 -19.19 7.12 16.11
N VAL A 56 -18.51 6.23 15.38
CA VAL A 56 -18.40 6.28 13.92
C VAL A 56 -19.21 5.17 13.27
N TYR A 57 -19.78 5.47 12.12
CA TYR A 57 -20.43 4.56 11.21
C TYR A 57 -19.52 4.39 10.00
N ILE A 58 -19.16 3.15 9.70
CA ILE A 58 -18.24 2.79 8.63
C ILE A 58 -18.97 1.89 7.65
N ALA A 59 -18.80 2.19 6.36
CA ALA A 59 -19.22 1.34 5.26
C ALA A 59 -18.05 1.11 4.30
N LYS A 60 -17.90 -0.14 3.87
CA LYS A 60 -17.07 -0.54 2.73
C LYS A 60 -17.99 -1.09 1.63
N VAL A 61 -17.72 -0.72 0.39
CA VAL A 61 -18.29 -1.39 -0.80
C VAL A 61 -17.18 -1.70 -1.80
N ASP A 62 -17.34 -2.80 -2.53
CA ASP A 62 -16.40 -3.32 -3.54
C ASP A 62 -17.09 -3.24 -4.90
N VAL A 63 -16.57 -2.40 -5.80
CA VAL A 63 -17.14 -2.23 -7.15
C VAL A 63 -16.79 -3.46 -7.99
N ALA A 64 -17.83 -4.12 -8.51
CA ALA A 64 -17.69 -5.32 -9.31
C ALA A 64 -17.06 -5.01 -10.68
N ASN A 65 -16.01 -5.75 -11.02
CA ASN A 65 -15.35 -5.69 -12.33
C ASN A 65 -15.00 -4.25 -12.75
N CYS A 66 -14.42 -3.48 -11.82
CA CYS A 66 -14.26 -2.02 -11.94
C CYS A 66 -13.64 -1.57 -13.27
N PHE A 67 -12.58 -2.24 -13.75
CA PHE A 67 -11.97 -1.90 -15.04
C PHE A 67 -12.86 -2.29 -16.21
N ASP A 68 -13.52 -3.45 -16.13
CA ASP A 68 -14.24 -4.05 -17.26
C ASP A 68 -15.61 -3.41 -17.50
N THR A 69 -16.18 -2.71 -16.50
CA THR A 69 -17.49 -2.05 -16.60
C THR A 69 -17.42 -0.56 -16.92
N ILE A 70 -16.22 0.04 -16.93
CA ILE A 70 -16.05 1.46 -17.22
C ILE A 70 -16.61 1.80 -18.61
N ASN A 71 -17.48 2.81 -18.65
CA ASN A 71 -17.98 3.35 -19.90
C ASN A 71 -16.87 4.15 -20.60
N THR A 72 -16.31 3.56 -21.65
CA THR A 72 -15.18 4.11 -22.40
C THR A 72 -15.50 5.45 -23.06
N HIS A 73 -16.74 5.69 -23.51
CA HIS A 73 -17.14 6.98 -24.09
C HIS A 73 -17.03 8.10 -23.06
N LYS A 74 -17.64 7.88 -21.89
CA LYS A 74 -17.60 8.82 -20.77
C LYS A 74 -16.17 9.03 -20.26
N LEU A 75 -15.35 7.97 -20.19
CA LEU A 75 -13.95 8.08 -19.81
C LEU A 75 -13.18 9.02 -20.75
N LYS A 76 -13.39 8.92 -22.07
CA LYS A 76 -12.75 9.82 -23.03
C LYS A 76 -13.12 11.27 -22.83
N GLU A 77 -14.40 11.55 -22.56
CA GLU A 77 -14.87 12.92 -22.25
C GLU A 77 -14.16 13.46 -21.00
N ILE A 78 -14.09 12.67 -19.94
CA ILE A 78 -13.42 13.05 -18.69
C ILE A 78 -11.94 13.34 -18.93
N ILE A 79 -11.21 12.47 -19.63
CA ILE A 79 -9.78 12.69 -19.90
C ILE A 79 -9.55 13.89 -20.82
N LYS A 80 -10.44 14.09 -21.80
CA LYS A 80 -10.40 15.27 -22.65
C LYS A 80 -10.59 16.55 -21.83
N GLU A 81 -11.59 16.60 -20.96
CA GLU A 81 -11.81 17.74 -20.06
C GLU A 81 -10.59 18.00 -19.17
N ILE A 82 -10.00 16.97 -18.56
CA ILE A 82 -8.83 17.09 -17.67
C ILE A 82 -7.60 17.63 -18.41
N LEU A 83 -7.34 17.15 -19.62
CA LEU A 83 -6.17 17.58 -20.40
C LEU A 83 -6.37 18.93 -21.07
N GLN A 84 -7.61 19.30 -21.43
CA GLN A 84 -7.95 20.58 -22.04
C GLN A 84 -8.18 21.71 -21.04
N TRP A 85 -8.43 21.39 -19.76
CA TRP A 85 -8.54 22.38 -18.68
C TRP A 85 -7.21 23.12 -18.42
N LYS A 86 -6.13 22.72 -19.08
CA LYS A 86 -4.76 23.19 -18.87
C LYS A 86 -4.30 24.12 -19.99
N GLU A 87 -3.57 25.17 -19.63
CA GLU A 87 -3.06 26.22 -20.55
C GLU A 87 -2.00 25.75 -21.57
N TRP A 88 -1.69 24.45 -21.65
CA TRP A 88 -0.62 23.94 -22.52
C TRP A 88 -1.18 23.07 -23.64
N ASP A 89 -0.85 23.44 -24.87
CA ASP A 89 -1.14 22.63 -26.07
C ASP A 89 -0.22 21.40 -26.18
N ASP A 90 0.93 21.43 -25.49
CA ASP A 90 1.93 20.37 -25.49
C ASP A 90 2.68 20.20 -24.15
N TYR A 91 3.26 19.01 -23.97
CA TYR A 91 4.05 18.63 -22.81
C TYR A 91 5.46 18.19 -23.22
N ASN A 92 6.42 18.46 -22.34
CA ASN A 92 7.81 18.07 -22.53
C ASN A 92 8.10 16.79 -21.74
N ILE A 93 8.67 15.77 -22.39
CA ILE A 93 9.04 14.50 -21.76
C ILE A 93 10.56 14.40 -21.70
N THR A 94 11.10 14.12 -20.51
CA THR A 94 12.52 13.87 -20.29
C THR A 94 12.74 12.44 -19.83
N GLY A 95 13.68 11.73 -20.45
CA GLY A 95 14.11 10.39 -20.07
C GLY A 95 15.33 10.42 -19.17
N TYR A 96 15.37 9.59 -18.13
CA TYR A 96 16.50 9.47 -17.23
C TYR A 96 16.69 8.03 -16.75
N SER A 97 17.89 7.71 -16.26
CA SER A 97 18.19 6.46 -15.58
C SER A 97 18.38 6.72 -14.09
N ALA A 98 17.77 5.89 -13.24
CA ALA A 98 18.01 5.87 -11.81
C ALA A 98 18.71 4.55 -11.45
N ILE A 99 19.93 4.67 -10.92
CA ILE A 99 20.78 3.56 -10.50
C ILE A 99 20.75 3.50 -8.97
N SER A 100 20.24 2.40 -8.44
CA SER A 100 20.13 2.18 -6.99
C SER A 100 20.58 0.77 -6.62
N SER A 101 20.74 0.48 -5.32
CA SER A 101 21.03 -0.87 -4.85
C SER A 101 19.73 -1.60 -4.49
N THR A 102 19.50 -2.76 -5.11
CA THR A 102 18.42 -3.70 -4.79
C THR A 102 19.05 -5.00 -4.29
N LEU A 103 18.75 -5.40 -3.06
CA LEU A 103 19.35 -6.60 -2.44
C LEU A 103 20.89 -6.62 -2.45
N GLY A 104 21.51 -5.45 -2.27
CA GLY A 104 22.97 -5.30 -2.30
C GLY A 104 23.57 -5.19 -3.71
N GLN A 105 22.76 -5.36 -4.76
CA GLN A 105 23.23 -5.34 -6.16
C GLN A 105 22.79 -4.06 -6.89
N PRO A 106 23.66 -3.46 -7.73
CA PRO A 106 23.28 -2.30 -8.52
C PRO A 106 22.17 -2.67 -9.51
N THR A 107 21.12 -1.86 -9.56
CA THR A 107 19.98 -2.00 -10.47
C THR A 107 19.77 -0.68 -11.20
N ILE A 108 19.61 -0.75 -12.53
CA ILE A 108 19.35 0.40 -13.37
C ILE A 108 17.87 0.38 -13.76
N SER A 109 17.17 1.50 -13.54
CA SER A 109 15.80 1.69 -14.00
C SER A 109 15.72 2.87 -14.96
N HIS A 110 15.13 2.64 -16.13
CA HIS A 110 14.89 3.68 -17.12
C HIS A 110 13.49 4.26 -16.96
N LYS A 111 13.40 5.57 -16.81
CA LYS A 111 12.16 6.30 -16.53
C LYS A 111 12.00 7.47 -17.49
N SER A 112 10.74 7.88 -17.68
CA SER A 112 10.38 9.10 -18.40
C SER A 112 9.51 9.95 -17.50
N ARG A 113 9.64 11.28 -17.60
CA ARG A 113 8.82 12.21 -16.83
C ARG A 113 8.32 13.37 -17.68
N ALA A 114 7.06 13.73 -17.49
CA ALA A 114 6.45 14.90 -18.11
C ALA A 114 6.73 16.18 -17.31
N HIS A 115 6.87 17.28 -18.05
CA HIS A 115 7.18 18.61 -17.56
C HIS A 115 6.45 19.67 -18.38
N GLU A 116 6.17 20.81 -17.76
CA GLU A 116 5.63 22.01 -18.43
C GLU A 116 6.71 22.64 -19.32
N TYR A 117 7.97 22.67 -18.85
CA TYR A 117 9.15 23.14 -19.57
C TYR A 117 10.29 22.13 -19.42
N PHE A 118 11.20 22.04 -20.39
CA PHE A 118 12.39 21.21 -20.24
C PHE A 118 13.25 21.70 -19.07
N PRO A 119 13.39 20.92 -17.98
CA PRO A 119 14.24 21.33 -16.89
C PRO A 119 15.72 21.11 -17.27
N GLN A 120 16.62 21.89 -16.68
CA GLN A 120 18.03 21.54 -16.67
C GLN A 120 18.21 20.26 -15.86
N PHE A 121 18.95 19.29 -16.38
CA PHE A 121 19.08 18.00 -15.71
C PHE A 121 19.62 18.09 -14.26
N PRO A 122 20.59 18.96 -13.93
CA PRO A 122 21.04 19.12 -12.54
C PRO A 122 19.92 19.50 -11.56
N GLU A 123 19.07 20.46 -11.92
CA GLU A 123 17.94 20.89 -11.10
C GLU A 123 16.90 19.78 -10.98
N PHE A 124 16.66 19.06 -12.08
CA PHE A 124 15.75 17.92 -12.07
C PHE A 124 16.28 16.78 -11.20
N ALA A 125 17.57 16.47 -11.28
CA ALA A 125 18.23 15.47 -10.44
C ALA A 125 18.20 15.86 -8.96
N GLU A 126 18.38 17.14 -8.63
CA GLU A 126 18.23 17.66 -7.27
C GLU A 126 16.80 17.43 -6.75
N TYR A 127 15.78 17.77 -7.55
CA TYR A 127 14.39 17.49 -7.21
C TYR A 127 14.12 15.99 -7.00
N LEU A 128 14.63 15.11 -7.88
CA LEU A 128 14.50 13.65 -7.72
C LEU A 128 15.19 13.13 -6.45
N SER A 129 16.29 13.77 -6.03
CA SER A 129 17.06 13.39 -4.83
C SER A 129 16.29 13.62 -3.52
N GLN A 130 15.30 14.51 -3.51
CA GLN A 130 14.48 14.78 -2.33
C GLN A 130 13.72 13.54 -1.83
N THR A 131 13.34 12.65 -2.76
CA THR A 131 12.56 11.45 -2.48
C THR A 131 13.36 10.15 -2.59
N SER A 132 14.57 10.20 -3.17
CA SER A 132 15.40 9.03 -3.46
C SER A 132 16.70 9.08 -2.67
N LYS A 133 17.03 7.98 -1.97
CA LYS A 133 18.29 7.85 -1.22
C LYS A 133 19.25 6.89 -1.91
N ASN A 134 20.55 7.16 -1.82
CA ASN A 134 21.61 6.31 -2.38
C ASN A 134 21.34 5.94 -3.85
N THR A 135 20.91 6.93 -4.64
CA THR A 135 20.53 6.76 -6.04
C THR A 135 21.36 7.70 -6.88
N ILE A 136 21.93 7.19 -7.97
CA ILE A 136 22.62 7.98 -8.99
C ILE A 136 21.63 8.22 -10.12
N PHE A 137 21.47 9.48 -10.51
CA PHE A 137 20.66 9.85 -11.67
C PHE A 137 21.57 10.15 -12.86
N CYS A 138 21.28 9.54 -13.99
CA CYS A 138 21.98 9.80 -15.25
C CYS A 138 20.99 10.32 -16.28
N ASP A 139 21.33 11.45 -16.88
CA ASP A 139 20.59 11.98 -18.01
C ASP A 139 20.71 11.00 -19.19
N ARG A 140 19.59 10.72 -19.85
CA ARG A 140 19.59 9.93 -21.08
C ARG A 140 19.63 10.79 -22.34
N VAL A 141 19.59 12.12 -22.20
CA VAL A 141 19.51 13.09 -23.30
C VAL A 141 18.32 12.77 -24.21
N PHE A 142 17.26 12.22 -23.62
CA PHE A 142 16.01 11.92 -24.29
C PHE A 142 15.03 13.03 -23.94
N HIS A 143 14.76 13.88 -24.92
CA HIS A 143 13.82 14.98 -24.80
C HIS A 143 12.84 14.89 -25.97
N SER A 144 11.56 14.76 -25.67
CA SER A 144 10.51 14.75 -26.68
C SER A 144 9.39 15.71 -26.29
N LYS A 145 8.74 16.29 -27.29
CA LYS A 145 7.52 17.06 -27.10
C LYS A 145 6.33 16.25 -27.60
N ILE A 146 5.22 16.30 -26.90
CA ILE A 146 3.99 15.61 -27.31
C ILE A 146 2.80 16.53 -27.07
N THR A 147 1.95 16.67 -28.08
CA THR A 147 0.76 17.51 -28.01
C THR A 147 -0.36 16.83 -27.23
N VAL A 148 -1.27 17.63 -26.67
CA VAL A 148 -2.50 17.11 -26.03
C VAL A 148 -3.30 16.23 -26.99
N LYS A 149 -3.34 16.60 -28.28
CA LYS A 149 -4.01 15.82 -29.32
C LYS A 149 -3.38 14.43 -29.47
N GLU A 150 -2.06 14.33 -29.59
CA GLU A 150 -1.36 13.05 -29.70
C GLU A 150 -1.59 12.16 -28.46
N VAL A 151 -1.59 12.75 -27.25
CA VAL A 151 -1.90 12.02 -26.02
C VAL A 151 -3.33 11.46 -26.05
N LEU A 152 -4.30 12.29 -26.43
CA LEU A 152 -5.70 11.88 -26.55
C LEU A 152 -5.88 10.79 -27.61
N ASP A 153 -5.22 10.91 -28.75
CA ASP A 153 -5.25 9.92 -29.84
C ASP A 153 -4.67 8.57 -29.36
N LEU A 154 -3.53 8.57 -28.66
CA LEU A 154 -2.94 7.36 -28.07
C LEU A 154 -3.84 6.70 -27.02
N ILE A 155 -4.42 7.48 -26.10
CA ILE A 155 -5.35 6.95 -25.09
C ILE A 155 -6.60 6.40 -25.77
N ASN A 156 -7.13 7.10 -26.78
CA ASN A 156 -8.30 6.68 -27.53
C ASN A 156 -8.06 5.38 -28.31
N GLU A 157 -6.93 5.26 -29.00
CA GLU A 157 -6.51 4.03 -29.67
C GLU A 157 -6.35 2.89 -28.65
N HIS A 158 -5.69 3.15 -27.53
CA HIS A 158 -5.50 2.14 -26.48
C HIS A 158 -6.84 1.61 -25.92
N LEU A 159 -7.80 2.51 -25.69
CA LEU A 159 -9.10 2.15 -25.14
C LEU A 159 -10.04 1.51 -26.16
N CYS A 160 -9.91 1.85 -27.45
CA CYS A 160 -10.86 1.40 -28.47
C CYS A 160 -10.33 0.35 -29.42
N GLU A 161 -9.03 0.26 -29.66
CA GLU A 161 -8.43 -0.72 -30.58
C GLU A 161 -7.68 -1.83 -29.83
N ASN A 162 -8.00 -2.04 -28.55
CA ASN A 162 -7.45 -3.15 -27.79
C ASN A 162 -7.96 -4.50 -28.34
N LYS A 163 -7.05 -5.27 -28.94
CA LYS A 163 -7.30 -6.60 -29.50
C LYS A 163 -6.63 -7.66 -28.65
N ILE A 164 -7.39 -8.67 -28.25
CA ILE A 164 -6.95 -9.77 -27.40
C ILE A 164 -7.04 -11.06 -28.22
N LYS A 165 -5.95 -11.83 -28.26
CA LYS A 165 -5.93 -13.15 -28.90
C LYS A 165 -6.17 -14.24 -27.86
N ILE A 166 -7.24 -15.02 -28.05
CA ILE A 166 -7.57 -16.16 -27.17
C ILE A 166 -7.64 -17.40 -28.06
N GLY A 167 -6.65 -18.29 -27.92
CA GLY A 167 -6.49 -19.43 -28.83
C GLY A 167 -6.17 -18.98 -30.26
N GLY A 168 -6.98 -19.43 -31.23
CA GLY A 168 -6.87 -19.04 -32.65
C GLY A 168 -7.56 -17.72 -32.99
N GLU A 169 -8.46 -17.24 -32.14
CA GLU A 169 -9.37 -16.14 -32.44
C GLU A 169 -8.88 -14.80 -31.89
N VAL A 170 -9.25 -13.71 -32.57
CA VAL A 170 -8.93 -12.33 -32.18
C VAL A 170 -10.21 -11.60 -31.82
N TYR A 171 -10.26 -11.09 -30.59
CA TYR A 171 -11.38 -10.35 -30.05
C TYR A 171 -11.00 -8.88 -29.88
N LYS A 172 -11.98 -7.98 -29.99
CA LYS A 172 -11.82 -6.56 -29.70
C LYS A 172 -12.56 -6.23 -28.42
N GLN A 173 -11.87 -5.64 -27.44
CA GLN A 173 -12.53 -5.16 -26.22
C GLN A 173 -13.39 -3.93 -26.54
N THR A 174 -14.68 -3.97 -26.18
CA THR A 174 -15.63 -2.90 -26.50
C THR A 174 -16.06 -2.07 -25.29
N VAL A 175 -15.82 -2.56 -24.07
CA VAL A 175 -16.16 -1.91 -22.81
C VAL A 175 -15.01 -2.09 -21.82
N GLY A 176 -14.82 -1.09 -20.97
CA GLY A 176 -13.84 -1.10 -19.91
C GLY A 176 -12.46 -0.60 -20.33
N ILE A 177 -11.51 -0.76 -19.42
CA ILE A 177 -10.10 -0.42 -19.59
C ILE A 177 -9.30 -1.73 -19.71
N PRO A 178 -8.34 -1.84 -20.66
CA PRO A 178 -7.49 -3.02 -20.76
C PRO A 178 -6.75 -3.32 -19.46
N GLN A 179 -6.92 -4.52 -18.90
CA GLN A 179 -6.17 -4.96 -17.72
C GLN A 179 -4.70 -5.23 -18.07
N GLY A 180 -3.78 -4.85 -17.19
CA GLY A 180 -2.33 -4.93 -17.44
C GLY A 180 -1.73 -3.74 -18.20
N SER A 181 -2.56 -2.77 -18.59
CA SER A 181 -2.08 -1.47 -19.09
C SER A 181 -1.49 -0.65 -17.95
N CYS A 182 -0.41 0.08 -18.25
CA CYS A 182 0.15 1.04 -17.30
C CYS A 182 -0.78 2.24 -17.02
N LEU A 183 -1.81 2.45 -17.85
CA LEU A 183 -2.80 3.52 -17.66
C LEU A 183 -4.02 3.10 -16.83
N SER A 184 -4.26 1.80 -16.61
CA SER A 184 -5.55 1.33 -16.07
C SER A 184 -5.94 2.00 -14.76
N SER A 185 -4.99 2.03 -13.80
CA SER A 185 -5.25 2.57 -12.48
C SER A 185 -5.49 4.08 -12.49
N ILE A 186 -4.70 4.87 -13.23
CA ILE A 186 -4.87 6.33 -13.23
C ILE A 186 -6.14 6.76 -13.97
N LEU A 187 -6.49 6.10 -15.07
CA LEU A 187 -7.74 6.34 -15.80
C LEU A 187 -8.95 5.98 -14.94
N CYS A 188 -8.89 4.85 -14.22
CA CYS A 188 -9.94 4.44 -13.28
C CYS A 188 -10.11 5.45 -12.13
N SER A 189 -9.00 5.97 -11.58
CA SER A 189 -9.07 6.99 -10.52
C SER A 189 -9.76 8.26 -11.00
N TYR A 190 -9.44 8.76 -12.20
CA TYR A 190 -10.13 9.93 -12.77
C TYR A 190 -11.61 9.66 -13.04
N TYR A 191 -11.94 8.45 -13.52
CA TYR A 191 -13.32 8.06 -13.78
C TYR A 191 -14.19 8.07 -12.53
N TYR A 192 -13.70 7.46 -11.44
CA TYR A 192 -14.43 7.43 -10.17
C TYR A 192 -14.40 8.75 -9.43
N ALA A 193 -13.41 9.62 -9.69
CA ALA A 193 -13.43 10.97 -9.16
C ALA A 193 -14.57 11.80 -9.76
N ASP A 194 -14.75 11.74 -11.08
CA ASP A 194 -15.87 12.35 -11.78
C ASP A 194 -17.22 11.77 -11.29
N MET A 195 -17.29 10.44 -11.12
CA MET A 195 -18.46 9.78 -10.54
C MET A 195 -18.78 10.28 -9.14
N LYS A 196 -17.79 10.32 -8.25
CA LYS A 196 -17.95 10.81 -6.88
C LYS A 196 -18.48 12.23 -6.90
N GLN A 197 -17.85 13.11 -7.67
CA GLN A 197 -18.24 14.52 -7.74
C GLN A 197 -19.69 14.70 -8.23
N LYS A 198 -20.12 13.91 -9.22
CA LYS A 198 -21.45 14.08 -9.83
C LYS A 198 -22.57 13.33 -9.10
N GLU A 199 -22.26 12.21 -8.43
CA GLU A 199 -23.28 11.29 -7.86
C GLU A 199 -23.23 11.17 -6.35
N LEU A 200 -22.08 11.47 -5.75
CA LEU A 200 -21.83 11.35 -4.31
C LEU A 200 -21.43 12.68 -3.70
N SER A 201 -21.70 13.83 -4.33
CA SER A 201 -21.34 15.16 -3.82
C SER A 201 -21.89 15.46 -2.43
N PHE A 202 -23.01 14.85 -2.04
CA PHE A 202 -23.58 14.99 -0.70
C PHE A 202 -22.63 14.57 0.44
N VAL A 203 -21.59 13.78 0.15
CA VAL A 203 -20.58 13.42 1.17
C VAL A 203 -19.71 14.61 1.56
N ASP A 204 -19.63 15.64 0.71
CA ASP A 204 -18.90 16.87 0.99
C ASP A 204 -19.66 17.78 1.97
N ASP A 205 -20.98 17.57 2.12
CA ASP A 205 -21.82 18.23 3.14
C ASP A 205 -21.67 17.58 4.54
N ASP A 206 -20.93 16.47 4.64
CA ASP A 206 -20.67 15.79 5.91
C ASP A 206 -19.33 16.24 6.51
N GLU A 207 -19.36 17.26 7.34
CA GLU A 207 -18.16 17.82 8.00
C GLU A 207 -17.38 16.79 8.84
N ASN A 208 -18.03 15.69 9.26
CA ASN A 208 -17.40 14.61 10.03
C ASN A 208 -17.28 13.32 9.19
N GLY A 209 -17.46 13.44 7.87
CA GLY A 209 -17.38 12.38 6.89
C GLY A 209 -16.03 12.33 6.20
N MET A 210 -15.61 11.14 5.80
CA MET A 210 -14.45 10.94 4.93
C MET A 210 -14.69 9.76 4.01
N LEU A 211 -14.86 10.05 2.71
CA LEU A 211 -14.95 9.06 1.65
C LEU A 211 -13.60 8.92 0.97
N LEU A 212 -13.05 7.71 1.02
CA LEU A 212 -11.81 7.32 0.34
C LEU A 212 -12.08 6.16 -0.58
N TYR A 213 -11.30 6.04 -1.65
CA TYR A 213 -11.35 4.85 -2.50
C TYR A 213 -10.01 4.57 -3.16
N TYR A 214 -9.73 3.29 -3.35
CA TYR A 214 -8.58 2.80 -4.10
C TYR A 214 -9.10 1.83 -5.17
N VAL A 215 -9.15 2.31 -6.41
CA VAL A 215 -9.71 1.57 -7.54
C VAL A 215 -11.17 1.13 -7.26
N ASP A 216 -11.40 -0.15 -6.96
CA ASP A 216 -12.71 -0.76 -6.70
C ASP A 216 -13.16 -0.69 -5.25
N ASP A 217 -12.24 -0.50 -4.31
CA ASP A 217 -12.50 -0.53 -2.88
C ASP A 217 -12.87 0.88 -2.37
N PHE A 218 -14.15 1.12 -2.08
CA PHE A 218 -14.64 2.35 -1.47
C PHE A 218 -14.82 2.18 0.04
N PHE A 219 -14.42 3.21 0.79
CA PHE A 219 -14.52 3.28 2.24
C PHE A 219 -15.09 4.62 2.67
N TYR A 220 -16.19 4.59 3.41
CA TYR A 220 -16.81 5.78 3.97
C TYR A 220 -16.94 5.67 5.47
N ILE A 221 -16.44 6.67 6.18
CA ILE A 221 -16.57 6.82 7.64
C ILE A 221 -17.25 8.15 7.96
N SER A 222 -18.19 8.13 8.89
CA SER A 222 -18.91 9.34 9.34
C SER A 222 -19.43 9.18 10.77
N THR A 223 -19.65 10.27 11.49
CA THR A 223 -20.41 10.25 12.76
C THR A 223 -21.94 10.27 12.55
N SER A 224 -22.41 10.43 11.31
CA SER A 224 -23.83 10.44 10.94
C SER A 224 -24.24 9.16 10.23
N LYS A 225 -25.12 8.39 10.87
CA LYS A 225 -25.70 7.18 10.27
C LYS A 225 -26.48 7.49 8.99
N MET A 226 -27.07 8.67 8.88
CA MET A 226 -27.87 9.09 7.73
C MET A 226 -27.00 9.20 6.47
N TYR A 227 -25.83 9.84 6.58
CA TYR A 227 -24.90 9.99 5.46
C TYR A 227 -24.40 8.63 4.96
N VAL A 228 -23.97 7.75 5.87
CA VAL A 228 -23.51 6.39 5.50
C VAL A 228 -24.63 5.56 4.87
N LYS A 229 -25.86 5.68 5.38
CA LYS A 229 -27.02 5.02 4.78
C LYS A 229 -27.27 5.52 3.36
N ARG A 230 -27.27 6.83 3.12
CA ARG A 230 -27.46 7.41 1.78
C ARG A 230 -26.38 6.96 0.79
N PHE A 231 -25.13 6.93 1.23
CA PHE A 231 -24.02 6.38 0.45
C PHE A 231 -24.27 4.93 0.04
N LEU A 232 -24.65 4.08 1.00
CA LEU A 232 -24.96 2.67 0.73
C LEU A 232 -26.16 2.50 -0.20
N GLU A 233 -27.23 3.29 -0.05
CA GLU A 233 -28.41 3.23 -0.92
C GLU A 233 -28.05 3.52 -2.39
N ILE A 234 -27.25 4.55 -2.63
CA ILE A 234 -26.78 4.90 -3.98
C ILE A 234 -25.90 3.78 -4.54
N MET A 235 -24.89 3.34 -3.79
CA MET A 235 -23.93 2.32 -4.26
C MET A 235 -24.58 0.95 -4.47
N HIS A 236 -25.53 0.52 -3.62
CA HIS A 236 -26.25 -0.75 -3.77
C HIS A 236 -27.29 -0.73 -4.90
N THR A 237 -27.85 0.45 -5.21
CA THR A 237 -28.72 0.64 -6.39
C THR A 237 -27.90 0.59 -7.67
N GLY A 238 -26.66 1.06 -7.62
CA GLY A 238 -25.76 1.14 -8.75
C GLY A 238 -25.94 2.44 -9.52
N ILE A 239 -24.88 2.85 -10.20
CA ILE A 239 -24.80 4.12 -10.93
C ILE A 239 -24.67 3.79 -12.41
N ARG A 240 -25.80 3.59 -13.08
CA ARG A 240 -25.87 3.09 -14.46
C ARG A 240 -25.07 3.92 -15.46
N LYS A 241 -25.07 5.25 -15.35
CA LYS A 241 -24.31 6.12 -16.26
C LYS A 241 -22.78 5.97 -16.14
N TYR A 242 -22.30 5.38 -15.04
CA TYR A 242 -20.89 5.05 -14.82
C TYR A 242 -20.59 3.54 -14.96
N GLY A 243 -21.57 2.70 -15.32
CA GLY A 243 -21.39 1.25 -15.28
C GLY A 243 -21.02 0.71 -13.88
N CYS A 244 -21.23 1.50 -12.84
CA CYS A 244 -20.79 1.18 -11.49
C CYS A 244 -21.86 0.34 -10.79
N SER A 245 -21.48 -0.87 -10.44
CA SER A 245 -22.28 -1.80 -9.64
C SER A 245 -21.37 -2.47 -8.63
N ILE A 246 -21.90 -2.81 -7.46
CA ILE A 246 -21.10 -3.36 -6.36
C ILE A 246 -21.36 -4.85 -6.15
N ASN A 247 -20.35 -5.55 -5.64
CA ASN A 247 -20.48 -6.88 -5.08
C ASN A 247 -21.15 -6.77 -3.70
N LYS A 248 -22.49 -6.89 -3.67
CA LYS A 248 -23.29 -6.69 -2.45
C LYS A 248 -22.87 -7.56 -1.26
N GLU A 249 -22.37 -8.77 -1.53
CA GLU A 249 -21.88 -9.70 -0.49
C GLU A 249 -20.55 -9.28 0.11
N LYS A 250 -19.76 -8.49 -0.61
CA LYS A 250 -18.50 -7.91 -0.14
C LYS A 250 -18.68 -6.56 0.54
N SER A 251 -19.87 -5.97 0.49
CA SER A 251 -20.21 -4.80 1.30
C SER A 251 -20.10 -5.16 2.78
N LEU A 252 -19.56 -4.24 3.59
CA LEU A 252 -19.37 -4.46 5.02
C LEU A 252 -19.63 -3.18 5.80
N VAL A 253 -20.31 -3.29 6.94
CA VAL A 253 -20.61 -2.16 7.85
C VAL A 253 -20.27 -2.49 9.30
N ASN A 254 -20.17 -1.48 10.16
CA ASN A 254 -19.99 -1.66 11.62
C ASN A 254 -21.28 -1.53 12.45
N PHE A 255 -22.44 -1.38 11.80
CA PHE A 255 -23.74 -1.19 12.45
C PHE A 255 -24.85 -1.98 11.71
N ASP A 256 -26.01 -2.14 12.33
CA ASP A 256 -27.13 -2.83 11.68
C ASP A 256 -27.87 -1.90 10.71
N ILE A 257 -27.98 -2.34 9.46
CA ILE A 257 -28.66 -1.65 8.37
C ILE A 257 -29.21 -2.65 7.34
N HIS A 258 -30.34 -2.28 6.72
CA HIS A 258 -30.90 -2.96 5.57
C HIS A 258 -30.93 -1.98 4.40
N ILE A 259 -30.54 -2.44 3.22
CA ILE A 259 -30.55 -1.68 1.98
C ILE A 259 -31.33 -2.49 0.95
N ASN A 260 -32.35 -1.89 0.33
CA ASN A 260 -33.23 -2.55 -0.65
C ASN A 260 -33.79 -3.89 -0.12
N GLY A 261 -34.22 -3.91 1.15
CA GLY A 261 -34.78 -5.10 1.81
C GLY A 261 -33.78 -6.16 2.26
N ALA A 262 -32.49 -6.04 1.88
CA ALA A 262 -31.45 -6.99 2.26
C ALA A 262 -30.59 -6.46 3.42
N LYS A 263 -30.24 -7.34 4.36
CA LYS A 263 -29.29 -6.99 5.44
C LYS A 263 -27.88 -6.90 4.89
N VAL A 264 -27.18 -5.79 5.16
CA VAL A 264 -25.77 -5.65 4.78
C VAL A 264 -24.88 -6.40 5.80
N PRO A 265 -23.86 -7.16 5.37
CA PRO A 265 -22.94 -7.84 6.28
C PRO A 265 -22.34 -6.86 7.30
N LYS A 266 -22.36 -7.27 8.58
CA LYS A 266 -21.83 -6.48 9.70
C LYS A 266 -20.55 -7.12 10.24
N VAL A 267 -19.52 -6.31 10.46
CA VAL A 267 -18.29 -6.77 11.11
C VAL A 267 -18.57 -7.21 12.54
N ARG A 268 -18.05 -8.38 12.92
CA ARG A 268 -18.23 -8.98 14.26
C ARG A 268 -17.09 -8.69 15.22
N SER A 269 -16.02 -8.05 14.74
CA SER A 269 -14.83 -7.75 15.52
C SER A 269 -14.76 -6.26 15.86
N SER A 270 -13.88 -5.87 16.78
CA SER A 270 -13.58 -4.46 17.08
C SER A 270 -12.77 -3.76 15.99
N TYR A 271 -12.34 -4.48 14.95
CA TYR A 271 -11.55 -3.96 13.84
C TYR A 271 -12.32 -4.05 12.52
N PHE A 272 -12.25 -2.98 11.74
CA PHE A 272 -12.77 -2.90 10.39
C PHE A 272 -11.62 -3.07 9.38
N SER A 273 -11.75 -4.00 8.43
CA SER A 273 -10.66 -4.33 7.49
C SER A 273 -10.87 -3.65 6.14
N TRP A 274 -9.84 -2.98 5.62
CA TRP A 274 -9.89 -2.28 4.32
C TRP A 274 -8.47 -2.07 3.76
N CYS A 275 -8.27 -2.35 2.46
CA CYS A 275 -7.00 -2.21 1.74
C CYS A 275 -5.75 -2.71 2.50
N GLY A 276 -5.82 -3.89 3.12
CA GLY A 276 -4.70 -4.49 3.86
C GLY A 276 -4.43 -3.85 5.23
N LEU A 277 -5.38 -3.07 5.76
CA LEU A 277 -5.34 -2.42 7.07
C LEU A 277 -6.49 -2.91 7.95
N LYS A 278 -6.27 -2.90 9.27
CA LYS A 278 -7.29 -3.08 10.31
C LYS A 278 -7.43 -1.78 11.10
N ILE A 279 -8.62 -1.20 11.10
CA ILE A 279 -8.93 0.06 11.79
C ILE A 279 -9.77 -0.27 13.03
N HIS A 280 -9.29 0.09 14.21
CA HIS A 280 -10.04 -0.13 15.44
C HIS A 280 -11.24 0.81 15.49
N ILE A 281 -12.46 0.26 15.55
CA ILE A 281 -13.71 1.01 15.35
C ILE A 281 -13.92 2.09 16.42
N LYS A 282 -13.40 1.89 17.64
CA LYS A 282 -13.59 2.83 18.76
C LYS A 282 -12.45 3.79 19.01
N THR A 283 -11.27 3.57 18.41
CA THR A 283 -10.10 4.43 18.67
C THR A 283 -9.49 4.96 17.38
N LEU A 284 -9.87 4.42 16.23
CA LEU A 284 -9.28 4.67 14.92
C LEU A 284 -7.77 4.39 14.86
N ASP A 285 -7.26 3.58 15.79
CA ASP A 285 -5.91 3.03 15.69
C ASP A 285 -5.83 2.09 14.48
N VAL A 286 -4.74 2.17 13.73
CA VAL A 286 -4.54 1.46 12.47
C VAL A 286 -3.45 0.40 12.62
N MET A 287 -3.76 -0.79 12.14
CA MET A 287 -2.88 -1.94 12.13
C MET A 287 -2.74 -2.55 10.74
N ALA A 288 -1.67 -3.30 10.52
CA ALA A 288 -1.55 -4.11 9.31
C ALA A 288 -2.53 -5.30 9.37
N ASP A 289 -3.18 -5.60 8.26
CA ASP A 289 -4.00 -6.80 8.13
C ASP A 289 -3.13 -7.98 7.65
N TYR A 290 -3.03 -9.01 8.49
CA TYR A 290 -2.33 -10.26 8.18
C TYR A 290 -3.28 -11.40 7.82
N SER A 291 -4.59 -11.15 7.77
CA SER A 291 -5.61 -12.19 7.49
C SER A 291 -5.38 -12.90 6.16
N VAL A 292 -4.77 -12.23 5.18
CA VAL A 292 -4.38 -12.81 3.89
C VAL A 292 -3.45 -14.02 4.02
N TRP A 293 -2.73 -14.17 5.12
CA TRP A 293 -1.83 -15.30 5.34
C TRP A 293 -2.51 -16.52 5.97
N ARG A 294 -3.74 -16.40 6.46
CA ARG A 294 -4.44 -17.53 7.09
C ARG A 294 -4.68 -18.63 6.05
N GLY A 295 -4.14 -19.82 6.31
CA GLY A 295 -4.23 -20.95 5.39
C GLY A 295 -3.34 -20.85 4.14
N ASN A 296 -2.60 -19.76 3.94
CA ASN A 296 -1.67 -19.59 2.83
C ASN A 296 -0.24 -19.85 3.28
N TYR A 297 0.55 -20.52 2.43
CA TYR A 297 1.94 -20.82 2.72
C TYR A 297 2.83 -19.60 2.47
N VAL A 298 3.55 -19.17 3.51
CA VAL A 298 4.44 -18.00 3.46
C VAL A 298 5.55 -18.18 2.43
N GLY A 299 5.98 -19.42 2.18
CA GLY A 299 7.01 -19.73 1.19
C GLY A 299 6.60 -19.41 -0.26
N ASP A 300 5.31 -19.41 -0.59
CA ASP A 300 4.83 -19.10 -1.95
C ASP A 300 5.08 -17.62 -2.33
N ALA A 301 5.20 -16.75 -1.33
CA ALA A 301 5.48 -15.33 -1.52
C ALA A 301 6.99 -15.00 -1.51
N ILE A 302 7.85 -16.01 -1.56
CA ILE A 302 9.30 -15.86 -1.46
C ILE A 302 9.96 -16.26 -2.79
N THR A 303 10.62 -15.31 -3.44
CA THR A 303 11.46 -15.59 -4.60
C THR A 303 12.87 -15.94 -4.15
N ALA A 304 13.31 -17.20 -4.18
CA ALA A 304 14.71 -17.55 -3.88
C ALA A 304 15.66 -17.02 -4.98
N GLY A 305 16.76 -16.37 -4.60
CA GLY A 305 17.79 -15.91 -5.54
C GLY A 305 19.03 -16.79 -5.45
N ASN A 306 19.74 -16.98 -6.57
CA ASN A 306 20.86 -17.93 -6.65
C ASN A 306 22.24 -17.32 -6.32
N ALA A 307 22.41 -15.99 -6.43
CA ALA A 307 23.68 -15.33 -6.16
C ALA A 307 23.74 -14.84 -4.69
N CYS A 308 24.83 -15.17 -3.97
CA CYS A 308 25.12 -14.73 -2.60
C CYS A 308 23.92 -14.85 -1.62
N PRO A 309 23.40 -16.07 -1.38
CA PRO A 309 22.13 -16.26 -0.69
C PRO A 309 22.10 -15.75 0.76
N GLY A 310 23.25 -15.72 1.45
CA GLY A 310 23.36 -15.19 2.82
C GLY A 310 23.23 -13.66 2.89
N GLU A 311 23.90 -12.93 1.98
CA GLU A 311 23.79 -11.47 1.91
C GLU A 311 22.40 -11.06 1.40
N ALA A 312 21.89 -11.74 0.37
CA ALA A 312 20.54 -11.53 -0.14
C ALA A 312 19.49 -11.75 0.95
N LEU A 313 19.67 -12.73 1.84
CA LEU A 313 18.78 -12.96 2.99
C LEU A 313 18.70 -11.73 3.90
N ILE A 314 19.84 -11.12 4.26
CA ILE A 314 19.88 -9.94 5.13
C ILE A 314 19.07 -8.79 4.52
N TYR A 315 19.36 -8.41 3.27
CA TYR A 315 18.66 -7.32 2.61
C TYR A 315 17.16 -7.60 2.44
N ARG A 316 16.78 -8.84 2.13
CA ARG A 316 15.36 -9.23 2.05
C ARG A 316 14.66 -9.07 3.38
N MET A 317 15.28 -9.52 4.47
CA MET A 317 14.69 -9.36 5.81
C MET A 317 14.54 -7.89 6.16
N PHE A 318 15.53 -7.05 5.83
CA PHE A 318 15.45 -5.61 6.04
C PHE A 318 14.35 -4.94 5.22
N ASP A 319 14.20 -5.27 3.94
CA ASP A 319 13.14 -4.71 3.10
C ASP A 319 11.75 -5.13 3.56
N LEU A 320 11.57 -6.42 3.89
CA LEU A 320 10.32 -6.94 4.46
C LEU A 320 9.92 -6.20 5.74
N LEU A 321 10.87 -6.06 6.67
CA LEU A 321 10.63 -5.39 7.93
C LEU A 321 10.28 -3.90 7.71
N LYS A 322 11.01 -3.23 6.82
CA LYS A 322 10.89 -1.79 6.52
C LYS A 322 9.49 -1.37 6.08
N HIS A 323 8.78 -2.18 5.28
CA HIS A 323 7.45 -1.81 4.77
C HIS A 323 6.41 -1.59 5.87
N LYS A 324 6.51 -2.32 6.99
CA LYS A 324 5.57 -2.20 8.12
C LYS A 324 6.02 -1.20 9.19
N TYR A 325 7.14 -0.50 8.98
CA TYR A 325 7.51 0.75 9.68
C TYR A 325 7.04 2.00 8.90
N HIS A 326 5.97 1.87 8.12
CA HIS A 326 5.29 3.01 7.53
C HIS A 326 4.63 3.88 8.62
N ALA A 327 4.57 5.21 8.43
CA ALA A 327 4.05 6.16 9.43
C ALA A 327 2.64 5.78 9.93
N ILE A 328 1.79 5.24 9.07
CA ILE A 328 0.44 4.77 9.41
C ILE A 328 0.40 3.78 10.58
N PHE A 329 1.46 3.00 10.81
CA PHE A 329 1.50 1.96 11.84
C PHE A 329 2.22 2.39 13.13
N ILE A 330 3.05 3.44 13.05
CA ILE A 330 4.00 3.79 14.12
C ILE A 330 3.90 5.26 14.57
N ASP A 331 3.12 6.11 13.91
CA ASP A 331 2.94 7.49 14.34
C ASP A 331 2.12 7.55 15.64
N PRO A 332 2.67 8.07 16.76
CA PRO A 332 1.92 8.23 18.01
C PRO A 332 0.82 9.29 17.93
N GLY A 333 0.81 10.15 16.90
CA GLY A 333 -0.31 11.03 16.60
C GLY A 333 -1.53 10.31 16.02
N LEU A 334 -1.33 9.12 15.42
CA LEU A 334 -2.39 8.31 14.84
C LEU A 334 -2.70 7.05 15.67
N ASN A 335 -1.74 6.52 16.43
CA ASN A 335 -1.88 5.24 17.12
C ASN A 335 -1.50 5.35 18.59
N SER A 336 -2.18 4.58 19.46
CA SER A 336 -1.71 4.40 20.83
C SER A 336 -0.39 3.64 20.89
N THR A 337 0.38 3.84 21.96
CA THR A 337 1.64 3.11 22.23
C THR A 337 1.44 1.60 22.19
N HIS A 338 0.32 1.09 22.72
CA HIS A 338 -0.04 -0.32 22.65
C HIS A 338 -0.17 -0.82 21.20
N THR A 339 -0.89 -0.08 20.35
CA THR A 339 -1.07 -0.46 18.94
C THR A 339 0.25 -0.41 18.17
N ILE A 340 1.10 0.60 18.43
CA ILE A 340 2.42 0.70 17.78
C ILE A 340 3.28 -0.52 18.13
N LEU A 341 3.36 -0.87 19.42
CA LEU A 341 4.11 -2.06 19.87
C LEU A 341 3.54 -3.34 19.25
N ARG A 342 2.22 -3.46 19.10
CA ARG A 342 1.58 -4.61 18.45
C ARG A 342 1.88 -4.68 16.95
N ASN A 343 1.87 -3.55 16.24
CA ASN A 343 2.30 -3.50 14.83
C ASN A 343 3.77 -3.93 14.68
N VAL A 344 4.65 -3.46 15.57
CA VAL A 344 6.06 -3.86 15.60
C VAL A 344 6.20 -5.37 15.84
N TYR A 345 5.49 -5.90 16.84
CA TYR A 345 5.53 -7.32 17.18
C TYR A 345 5.05 -8.21 16.04
N GLN A 346 3.89 -7.90 15.46
CA GLN A 346 3.30 -8.66 14.36
C GLN A 346 4.14 -8.60 13.07
N ASN A 347 4.81 -7.47 12.83
CA ASN A 347 5.80 -7.38 11.76
C ASN A 347 6.97 -8.35 11.98
N PHE A 348 7.50 -8.43 13.20
CA PHE A 348 8.54 -9.41 13.52
C PHE A 348 8.05 -10.86 13.42
N LEU A 349 6.80 -11.17 13.76
CA LEU A 349 6.24 -12.51 13.59
C LEU A 349 6.27 -12.94 12.12
N LEU A 350 5.74 -12.10 11.22
CA LEU A 350 5.78 -12.41 9.78
C LEU A 350 7.22 -12.46 9.26
N CYS A 351 8.09 -11.56 9.74
CA CYS A 351 9.51 -11.55 9.36
C CYS A 351 10.21 -12.85 9.79
N ALA A 352 9.95 -13.36 10.99
CA ALA A 352 10.50 -14.63 11.48
C ALA A 352 9.99 -15.83 10.66
N MET A 353 8.71 -15.84 10.27
CA MET A 353 8.15 -16.89 9.40
C MET A 353 8.83 -16.88 8.02
N LYS A 354 8.96 -15.70 7.41
CA LYS A 354 9.67 -15.54 6.14
C LYS A 354 11.15 -15.91 6.25
N PHE A 355 11.79 -15.52 7.34
CA PHE A 355 13.17 -15.91 7.64
C PHE A 355 13.31 -17.43 7.66
N TYR A 356 12.44 -18.15 8.35
CA TYR A 356 12.44 -19.61 8.35
C TYR A 356 12.35 -20.18 6.93
N CYS A 357 11.37 -19.75 6.13
CA CYS A 357 11.20 -20.24 4.76
C CYS A 357 12.44 -19.97 3.89
N HIS A 358 13.07 -18.81 4.02
CA HIS A 358 14.32 -18.53 3.33
C HIS A 358 15.47 -19.43 3.80
N VAL A 359 15.62 -19.62 5.11
CA VAL A 359 16.67 -20.49 5.68
C VAL A 359 16.44 -21.94 5.27
N ALA A 360 15.19 -22.40 5.20
CA ALA A 360 14.84 -23.73 4.73
C ALA A 360 15.32 -23.98 3.29
N ALA A 361 15.31 -22.94 2.45
CA ALA A 361 15.79 -22.99 1.07
C ALA A 361 17.34 -22.89 0.93
N LEU A 362 18.09 -22.67 2.02
CA LEU A 362 19.56 -22.61 1.96
C LEU A 362 20.18 -24.01 1.96
N HIS A 363 21.14 -24.23 1.07
CA HIS A 363 21.94 -25.45 0.99
C HIS A 363 22.82 -25.68 2.23
N ARG A 364 23.35 -24.60 2.83
CA ARG A 364 24.20 -24.64 4.03
C ARG A 364 23.62 -23.70 5.08
N LYS A 365 23.56 -24.19 6.32
CA LYS A 365 23.00 -23.50 7.48
C LYS A 365 24.08 -23.41 8.54
N ASN A 366 24.36 -22.21 9.03
CA ASN A 366 25.31 -21.96 10.10
C ASN A 366 24.59 -21.14 11.17
N GLU A 367 24.37 -21.72 12.35
CA GLU A 367 23.55 -21.09 13.40
C GLU A 367 24.15 -19.78 13.91
N ASP A 368 25.49 -19.64 14.00
CA ASP A 368 26.13 -18.40 14.43
C ASP A 368 25.87 -17.25 13.45
N PHE A 369 26.01 -17.52 12.14
CA PHE A 369 25.69 -16.57 11.09
C PHE A 369 24.21 -16.18 11.13
N LEU A 370 23.31 -17.17 11.22
CA LEU A 370 21.87 -16.94 11.32
C LEU A 370 21.50 -16.12 12.57
N MET A 371 22.15 -16.39 13.70
CA MET A 371 21.96 -15.62 14.93
C MET A 371 22.43 -14.17 14.75
N GLY A 372 23.56 -13.95 14.07
CA GLY A 372 24.03 -12.63 13.68
C GLY A 372 23.01 -11.86 12.83
N ILE A 373 22.36 -12.54 11.88
CA ILE A 373 21.28 -11.95 11.07
C ILE A 373 20.08 -11.58 11.95
N ILE A 374 19.65 -12.46 12.86
CA ILE A 374 18.53 -12.17 13.77
C ILE A 374 18.84 -10.90 14.58
N PHE A 375 20.01 -10.80 15.22
CA PHE A 375 20.38 -9.58 15.95
C PHE A 375 20.44 -8.33 15.05
N ALA A 376 20.93 -8.46 13.82
CA ALA A 376 20.93 -7.37 12.86
C ALA A 376 19.50 -6.91 12.52
N ILE A 377 18.56 -7.84 12.33
CA ILE A 377 17.12 -7.57 12.09
C ILE A 377 16.49 -6.84 13.29
N LEU A 378 16.76 -7.28 14.52
CA LEU A 378 16.24 -6.65 15.74
C LEU A 378 16.71 -5.20 15.87
N ASN A 379 18.02 -4.97 15.70
CA ASN A 379 18.59 -3.63 15.76
C ASN A 379 18.09 -2.75 14.61
N PHE A 380 17.97 -3.31 13.41
CA PHE A 380 17.44 -2.61 12.25
C PHE A 380 15.99 -2.16 12.45
N GLY A 381 15.14 -2.99 13.05
CA GLY A 381 13.77 -2.62 13.41
C GLY A 381 13.71 -1.36 14.28
N TYR A 382 14.55 -1.29 15.32
CA TYR A 382 14.63 -0.09 16.16
C TYR A 382 15.16 1.13 15.40
N SER A 383 16.24 0.97 14.62
CA SER A 383 16.79 2.05 13.80
C SER A 383 15.76 2.60 12.79
N ARG A 384 14.88 1.74 12.25
CA ARG A 384 13.79 2.17 11.37
C ARG A 384 12.69 2.92 12.10
N LEU A 385 12.29 2.46 13.28
CA LEU A 385 11.37 3.20 14.15
C LEU A 385 11.91 4.61 14.43
N GLN A 386 13.15 4.70 14.92
CA GLN A 386 13.79 5.96 15.25
C GLN A 386 13.93 6.88 14.04
N SER A 387 14.38 6.35 12.89
CA SER A 387 14.48 7.12 11.64
C SER A 387 13.13 7.72 11.23
N ARG A 388 12.03 6.98 11.42
CA ARG A 388 10.69 7.46 11.12
C ARG A 388 10.22 8.51 12.12
N TYR A 389 10.49 8.33 13.40
CA TYR A 389 10.17 9.33 14.42
C TYR A 389 10.88 10.65 14.18
N THR A 390 12.16 10.61 13.80
CA THR A 390 12.91 11.81 13.39
C THR A 390 12.28 12.50 12.19
N LYS A 391 11.88 11.75 11.15
CA LYS A 391 11.22 12.31 9.97
C LYS A 391 9.85 12.93 10.28
N LEU A 392 9.09 12.30 11.17
CA LEU A 392 7.79 12.80 11.64
C LEU A 392 7.94 13.90 12.70
N GLN A 393 9.17 14.28 13.07
CA GLN A 393 9.47 15.28 14.10
C GLN A 393 8.77 14.98 15.43
N ILE A 394 8.66 13.70 15.80
CA ILE A 394 8.02 13.29 17.05
C ILE A 394 8.88 13.80 18.22
N PRO A 395 8.30 14.59 19.16
CA PRO A 395 9.00 15.06 20.34
C PRO A 395 9.55 13.90 21.17
N LYS A 396 10.77 14.03 21.72
CA LYS A 396 11.42 12.96 22.50
C LYS A 396 10.59 12.50 23.70
N ASN A 397 9.81 13.41 24.31
CA ASN A 397 8.92 13.11 25.43
C ASN A 397 7.64 12.35 25.04
N ARG A 398 7.36 12.17 23.74
CA ARG A 398 6.29 11.30 23.22
C ARG A 398 6.83 9.98 22.65
N CYS A 399 8.14 9.72 22.81
CA CYS A 399 8.79 8.51 22.36
C CYS A 399 8.85 7.49 23.51
N ASP A 400 7.70 6.90 23.86
CA ASP A 400 7.60 5.94 24.96
C ASP A 400 8.29 4.60 24.63
N ILE A 401 8.57 4.36 23.34
CA ILE A 401 9.09 3.08 22.84
C ILE A 401 10.61 3.13 22.75
N THR A 402 11.27 2.41 23.65
CA THR A 402 12.73 2.31 23.72
C THR A 402 13.29 1.17 22.86
N LYS A 403 14.61 1.17 22.64
CA LYS A 403 15.34 0.07 21.97
C LYS A 403 15.05 -1.30 22.60
N ASN A 404 14.94 -1.35 23.91
CA ASN A 404 14.70 -2.60 24.63
C ASN A 404 13.31 -3.19 24.34
N HIS A 405 12.29 -2.35 24.15
CA HIS A 405 10.96 -2.81 23.75
C HIS A 405 11.01 -3.54 22.40
N VAL A 406 11.62 -2.89 21.40
CA VAL A 406 11.67 -3.41 20.04
C VAL A 406 12.51 -4.69 19.96
N ILE A 407 13.67 -4.71 20.62
CA ILE A 407 14.54 -5.90 20.67
C ILE A 407 13.83 -7.06 21.36
N TRP A 408 13.20 -6.83 22.51
CA TRP A 408 12.53 -7.90 23.23
C TRP A 408 11.34 -8.46 22.44
N LEU A 409 10.52 -7.59 21.84
CA LEU A 409 9.38 -8.02 21.01
C LEU A 409 9.83 -8.82 19.80
N GLY A 410 10.88 -8.38 19.10
CA GLY A 410 11.39 -9.13 17.97
C GLY A 410 12.03 -10.46 18.40
N ALA A 411 12.79 -10.48 19.50
CA ALA A 411 13.35 -11.72 20.04
C ALA A 411 12.27 -12.73 20.41
N HIS A 412 11.21 -12.27 21.09
CA HIS A 412 10.06 -13.09 21.44
C HIS A 412 9.36 -13.64 20.18
N ALA A 413 9.15 -12.79 19.16
CA ALA A 413 8.57 -13.21 17.90
C ALA A 413 9.40 -14.29 17.18
N PHE A 414 10.72 -14.11 17.08
CA PHE A 414 11.63 -15.11 16.51
C PHE A 414 11.62 -16.41 17.32
N TYR A 415 11.66 -16.32 18.65
CA TYR A 415 11.64 -17.48 19.52
C TYR A 415 10.38 -18.31 19.29
N ILE A 416 9.18 -17.73 19.36
CA ILE A 416 7.94 -18.52 19.24
C ILE A 416 7.75 -19.13 17.85
N VAL A 417 8.24 -18.46 16.80
CA VAL A 417 8.15 -18.97 15.42
C VAL A 417 9.14 -20.11 15.21
N LEU A 418 10.40 -19.94 15.61
CA LEU A 418 11.44 -20.96 15.44
C LEU A 418 11.25 -22.15 16.38
N LEU A 419 10.60 -21.96 17.54
CA LEU A 419 10.27 -23.03 18.47
C LEU A 419 9.36 -24.08 17.81
N LYS A 420 8.44 -23.66 16.93
CA LYS A 420 7.62 -24.59 16.11
C LYS A 420 8.45 -25.45 15.14
N LYS A 421 9.72 -25.09 14.91
CA LYS A 421 10.66 -25.74 13.97
C LYS A 421 12.01 -26.09 14.64
N GLN A 422 11.97 -26.44 15.93
CA GLN A 422 13.13 -26.51 16.83
C GLN A 422 14.34 -27.32 16.34
N THR A 423 14.14 -28.37 15.52
CA THR A 423 15.17 -29.34 15.13
C THR A 423 16.39 -28.72 14.43
N GLY A 424 16.28 -27.50 13.89
CA GLY A 424 17.38 -26.79 13.23
C GLY A 424 17.77 -25.45 13.86
N PHE A 425 17.28 -25.13 15.06
CA PHE A 425 17.47 -23.82 15.70
C PHE A 425 17.74 -23.90 17.21
N SER A 426 18.16 -25.06 17.74
CA SER A 426 18.30 -25.26 19.18
C SER A 426 19.28 -24.29 19.85
N THR A 427 20.38 -23.95 19.18
CA THR A 427 21.37 -23.01 19.74
C THR A 427 20.81 -21.60 19.73
N ILE A 428 20.18 -21.21 18.61
CA ILE A 428 19.50 -19.90 18.45
C ILE A 428 18.41 -19.72 19.52
N LEU A 429 17.56 -20.72 19.73
CA LEU A 429 16.48 -20.68 20.73
C LEU A 429 17.04 -20.48 22.14
N ARG A 430 18.06 -21.26 22.53
CA ARG A 430 18.72 -21.11 23.84
C ARG A 430 19.33 -19.73 24.02
N VAL A 431 19.98 -19.19 22.99
CA VAL A 431 20.59 -17.85 23.05
C VAL A 431 19.52 -16.77 23.18
N LEU A 432 18.44 -16.81 22.39
CA LEU A 432 17.34 -15.85 22.49
C LEU A 432 16.71 -15.85 23.88
N GLU A 433 16.46 -17.03 24.43
CA GLU A 433 15.87 -17.21 25.76
C GLU A 433 16.77 -16.62 26.84
N GLN A 434 18.03 -17.06 26.92
CA GLN A 434 18.95 -16.65 27.99
C GLN A 434 19.38 -15.19 27.89
N THR A 435 19.60 -14.67 26.68
CA THR A 435 20.19 -13.33 26.52
C THR A 435 19.16 -12.20 26.51
N LEU A 436 17.91 -12.49 26.11
CA LEU A 436 16.88 -11.46 25.93
C LEU A 436 15.59 -11.75 26.70
N LEU A 437 15.07 -12.97 26.70
CA LEU A 437 13.74 -13.26 27.27
C LEU A 437 13.76 -13.41 28.80
N ASP A 438 14.72 -14.18 29.33
CA ASP A 438 14.88 -14.47 30.76
C ASP A 438 15.88 -13.52 31.45
N ASN A 439 16.48 -12.62 30.68
CA ASN A 439 17.43 -11.66 31.20
C ASN A 439 16.71 -10.62 32.08
N THR A 440 17.14 -10.50 33.35
CA THR A 440 16.58 -9.58 34.35
C THR A 440 16.55 -8.12 33.89
N ARG A 441 17.45 -7.73 32.99
CA ARG A 441 17.46 -6.40 32.36
C ARG A 441 16.16 -6.07 31.62
N PHE A 442 15.45 -7.08 31.13
CA PHE A 442 14.19 -6.91 30.39
C PHE A 442 12.95 -7.16 31.25
N GLU A 443 13.08 -7.43 32.55
CA GLU A 443 11.92 -7.78 33.40
C GLU A 443 10.83 -6.69 33.38
N HIS A 444 11.24 -5.42 33.50
CA HIS A 444 10.31 -4.29 33.42
C HIS A 444 9.66 -4.17 32.03
N ILE A 445 10.43 -4.38 30.97
CA ILE A 445 9.94 -4.34 29.58
C ILE A 445 8.92 -5.45 29.36
N ARG A 446 9.19 -6.67 29.82
CA ARG A 446 8.27 -7.82 29.74
C ARG A 446 6.92 -7.49 30.37
N LYS A 447 6.90 -6.81 31.53
CA LYS A 447 5.64 -6.37 32.18
C LYS A 447 4.89 -5.35 31.31
N GLN A 448 5.59 -4.41 30.70
CA GLN A 448 4.98 -3.38 29.83
C GLN A 448 4.40 -3.96 28.53
N VAL A 449 5.06 -4.96 27.93
CA VAL A 449 4.64 -5.54 26.65
C VAL A 449 3.86 -6.85 26.78
N ALA A 450 3.60 -7.33 28.00
CA ALA A 450 2.88 -8.58 28.24
C ALA A 450 1.54 -8.63 27.48
N ALA A 451 0.76 -7.55 27.56
CA ALA A 451 -0.52 -7.45 26.86
C ALA A 451 -0.37 -7.48 25.33
N VAL A 452 0.77 -7.04 24.77
CA VAL A 452 1.03 -6.99 23.32
C VAL A 452 1.25 -8.39 22.74
N VAL A 453 1.94 -9.25 23.48
CA VAL A 453 2.32 -10.60 23.04
C VAL A 453 1.30 -11.68 23.38
N GLU A 454 0.19 -11.32 24.03
CA GLU A 454 -0.89 -12.24 24.33
C GLU A 454 -1.36 -12.99 23.07
N ARG A 455 -1.43 -14.32 23.17
CA ARG A 455 -1.80 -15.19 22.06
C ARG A 455 -3.14 -14.81 21.44
N ARG A 456 -4.15 -14.47 22.26
CA ARG A 456 -5.49 -14.06 21.78
C ARG A 456 -5.47 -12.86 20.84
N LEU A 457 -4.51 -11.95 21.00
CA LEU A 457 -4.36 -10.77 20.14
C LEU A 457 -3.57 -11.08 18.86
N ASN A 458 -2.95 -12.25 18.76
CA ASN A 458 -2.08 -12.63 17.66
C ASN A 458 -2.51 -13.96 17.02
N MET A 459 -3.76 -14.38 17.24
CA MET A 459 -4.31 -15.63 16.69
C MET A 459 -4.24 -15.71 15.16
N ASP A 460 -4.23 -14.57 14.47
CA ASP A 460 -4.05 -14.51 13.01
C ASP A 460 -2.77 -15.22 12.54
N PHE A 461 -1.77 -15.36 13.41
CA PHE A 461 -0.48 -15.99 13.14
C PHE A 461 -0.42 -17.48 13.50
N ASP A 462 -1.42 -18.02 14.18
CA ASP A 462 -1.44 -19.45 14.55
C ASP A 462 -1.71 -20.35 13.34
N ASP A 463 -2.56 -19.89 12.43
CA ASP A 463 -3.01 -20.62 11.23
C ASP A 463 -2.19 -20.28 9.96
N ILE A 464 -1.11 -19.51 10.11
CA ILE A 464 -0.21 -19.20 8.98
C ILE A 464 0.71 -20.41 8.76
N LEU A 465 0.75 -20.88 7.52
CA LEU A 465 1.59 -22.01 7.13
C LEU A 465 2.98 -21.49 6.76
N PHE A 466 4.03 -22.05 7.35
CA PHE A 466 5.42 -21.71 7.05
C PHE A 466 6.36 -22.88 7.36
#